data_AF-A0A523WZ02-F1
#
_entry.id   AF-A0A523WZ02-F1
#
_cell.length_a   1.000
_cell.length_b   1.000
_cell.length_c   1.000
_cell.angle_alpha   90.00
_cell.angle_beta   90.00
_cell.angle_gamma   90.00
#
_symmetry.space_group_name_H-M   'P 1'
#
loop_
_entity.id
_entity.type
_entity.pdbx_description
1 polymer ?
#
loop_
_entity_poly.entity_id
_entity_poly.type
_entity_poly.pdbx_seq_one_letter_code
_entity_poly.pdbx_strand_id
1 'polypeptide(L)' 'MQEDLTEVEREVYALIQRAGDLMAKDVPFKMAGAVPSLVRKGFVEVYKRPASSSSQKKQKFLRAKTK' A
#
# COMPACT_ATOMS: atom_id res chain seq x y z
N MET A 1 1.78 15.90 12.00
CA MET A 1 0.79 14.96 11.40
C MET A 1 1.38 13.81 10.55
N GLN A 2 2.66 13.46 10.71
CA GLN A 2 3.24 12.16 10.28
C GLN A 2 4.18 11.60 11.37
N GLU A 3 3.96 12.00 12.62
CA GLU A 3 4.92 11.81 13.72
C GLU A 3 4.99 10.36 14.23
N ASP A 4 3.98 9.54 13.92
CA ASP A 4 3.91 8.12 14.26
C ASP A 4 4.53 7.18 13.22
N LEU A 5 5.03 7.69 12.08
CA LEU A 5 5.57 6.86 11.01
C LEU A 5 7.09 6.79 11.11
N THR A 6 7.62 5.58 11.20
CA THR A 6 9.05 5.28 11.04
C THR A 6 9.52 5.65 9.62
N GLU A 7 10.83 5.82 9.43
CA GLU A 7 11.42 6.18 8.13
C GLU A 7 10.98 5.21 7.01
N VAL A 8 10.99 3.90 7.30
CA VAL A 8 10.55 2.86 6.36
C VAL A 8 9.06 2.98 6.04
N GLU A 9 8.22 3.24 7.05
CA GLU A 9 6.79 3.43 6.82
C GLU A 9 6.51 4.68 5.97
N ARG A 10 7.26 5.76 6.16
CA ARG A 10 7.15 6.97 5.34
C ARG A 10 7.57 6.72 3.90
N GLU A 11 8.66 6.00 3.67
CA GLU A 11 9.09 5.64 2.32
C GLU A 11 8.05 4.79 1.60
N VAL A 12 7.52 3.76 2.27
CA VAL A 12 6.46 2.90 1.70
C VAL A 12 5.20 3.71 1.44
N TYR A 13 4.79 4.57 2.38
CA TYR A 13 3.63 5.43 2.19
C TYR A 13 3.80 6.38 1.00
N ALA A 14 4.96 7.03 0.87
CA ALA A 14 5.27 7.90 -0.26
C ALA A 14 5.29 7.14 -1.59
N LEU A 15 5.79 5.90 -1.60
CA LEU A 15 5.79 5.04 -2.78
C LEU A 15 4.35 4.70 -3.21
N ILE A 16 3.50 4.30 -2.26
CA ILE A 16 2.07 4.03 -2.53
C ILE A 16 1.35 5.30 -2.99
N GLN A 17 1.63 6.45 -2.37
CA GLN A 17 1.02 7.73 -2.73
C GLN A 17 1.41 8.18 -4.14
N ARG A 18 2.67 7.99 -4.54
CA ARG A 18 3.14 8.28 -5.90
C ARG A 18 2.57 7.33 -6.95
N ALA A 19 2.43 6.05 -6.61
CA ALA A 19 1.85 5.05 -7.51
C ALA A 19 0.33 5.17 -7.64
N GLY A 20 -0.34 5.70 -6.61
CA GLY A 20 -1.81 5.74 -6.49
C GLY A 20 -2.40 4.38 -6.13
N ASP A 21 -2.22 3.40 -7.02
CA ASP A 21 -2.63 2.00 -6.84
C ASP A 21 -1.43 1.07 -7.04
N LEU A 22 -0.89 0.54 -5.94
CA LEU A 22 0.28 -0.35 -5.98
C LEU A 22 -0.14 -1.79 -5.70
N MET A 23 0.30 -2.78 -6.47
CA MET A 23 0.03 -4.16 -6.09
C MET A 23 0.84 -4.52 -4.83
N ALA A 24 0.23 -5.29 -3.94
CA ALA A 24 0.92 -5.76 -2.73
C ALA A 24 2.18 -6.60 -3.04
N LYS A 25 2.29 -7.14 -4.26
CA LYS A 25 3.45 -7.88 -4.75
C LYS A 25 4.60 -6.99 -5.26
N ASP A 26 4.28 -5.76 -5.67
CA ASP A 26 5.27 -4.80 -6.16
C ASP A 26 5.99 -4.10 -5.00
N VAL A 27 5.47 -4.23 -3.78
CA VAL A 27 6.16 -3.77 -2.58
C VAL A 27 7.40 -4.63 -2.36
N PRO A 28 8.59 -4.01 -2.21
CA PRO A 28 9.82 -4.74 -1.92
C PRO A 28 9.67 -5.60 -0.66
N PHE A 29 10.09 -6.85 -0.70
CA PHE A 29 9.93 -7.80 0.42
C PHE A 29 10.50 -7.27 1.74
N LYS A 30 11.63 -6.55 1.68
CA LYS A 30 12.27 -5.91 2.84
C LYS A 30 11.39 -4.85 3.53
N MET A 31 10.47 -4.24 2.78
CA MET A 31 9.59 -3.17 3.23
C MET A 31 8.14 -3.65 3.45
N ALA A 32 7.82 -4.88 3.04
CA ALA A 32 6.48 -5.45 3.15
C ALA A 32 5.95 -5.50 4.60
N GLY A 33 6.83 -5.54 5.59
CA GLY A 33 6.47 -5.47 7.01
C GLY A 33 5.89 -4.13 7.45
N ALA A 34 6.19 -3.03 6.74
CA ALA A 34 5.62 -1.71 7.04
C ALA A 34 4.17 -1.57 6.55
N VAL A 35 3.78 -2.31 5.51
CA VAL A 35 2.42 -2.28 4.95
C VAL A 35 1.34 -2.60 5.99
N PRO A 36 1.39 -3.71 6.76
CA PRO A 36 0.37 -3.99 7.77
C PRO A 36 0.32 -2.94 8.89
N SER A 37 1.45 -2.32 9.25
CA SER A 37 1.48 -1.22 10.22
C SER A 37 0.79 0.04 9.69
N LEU A 38 1.07 0.42 8.44
CA LEU A 38 0.40 1.53 7.76
C LEU A 38 -1.12 1.32 7.64
N VAL A 39 -1.54 0.09 7.38
CA VAL A 39 -2.96 -0.28 7.31
C VAL A 39 -3.62 -0.21 8.68
N ARG A 40 -2.96 -0.72 9.74
CA ARG A 40 -3.46 -0.63 11.13
C ARG A 40 -3.61 0.81 11.60
N LYS A 41 -2.66 1.68 11.21
CA LYS A 41 -2.69 3.12 11.50
C LYS A 41 -3.71 3.90 10.64
N GLY A 42 -4.29 3.26 9.62
CA GLY A 42 -5.32 3.86 8.76
C GLY A 42 -4.77 4.77 7.65
N PHE A 43 -3.45 4.76 7.41
CA PHE A 43 -2.83 5.51 6.32
C PHE A 43 -2.98 4.80 4.97
N VAL A 44 -3.05 3.47 4.96
CA VAL A 44 -3.14 2.68 3.72
C VAL A 44 -4.36 1.77 3.76
N GLU A 45 -5.03 1.67 2.64
CA GLU A 45 -6.13 0.76 2.39
C GLU A 45 -5.66 -0.40 1.53
N VAL A 46 -6.09 -1.63 1.88
CA VAL A 46 -5.90 -2.82 1.06
C VAL A 46 -7.23 -3.23 0.47
N TYR A 47 -7.27 -3.37 -0.85
CA TYR A 47 -8.48 -3.79 -1.56
C TYR A 47 -8.13 -4.78 -2.68
N LYS A 48 -9.15 -5.42 -3.26
CA LYS A 48 -8.97 -6.43 -4.31
C LYS A 48 -9.63 -5.97 -5.60
N ARG A 49 -8.86 -5.89 -6.69
CA ARG A 49 -9.37 -5.63 -8.05
C ARG A 49 -8.74 -6.61 -9.05
N PRO A 50 -9.43 -6.92 -10.17
CA PRO A 50 -8.78 -7.59 -11.28
C PRO A 50 -7.68 -6.69 -11.86
N ALA A 51 -6.57 -7.30 -12.30
CA ALA A 51 -5.47 -6.54 -12.91
C ALA A 51 -5.85 -5.97 -14.28
N SER A 52 -6.78 -6.62 -14.99
CA SER A 52 -7.32 -6.20 -16.28
C SER A 52 -8.76 -6.69 -16.42
N SER A 53 -9.54 -6.06 -17.30
CA SER A 53 -10.97 -6.37 -17.51
C SER A 53 -11.23 -7.84 -17.89
N SER A 54 -10.23 -8.51 -18.49
CA SER A 54 -10.32 -9.92 -18.91
C SER A 54 -9.81 -10.91 -17.86
N SER A 55 -9.23 -10.44 -16.75
CA SER A 55 -8.68 -11.31 -15.72
C SER A 55 -9.70 -11.62 -14.63
N GLN A 56 -10.09 -12.89 -14.49
CA GLN A 56 -10.96 -13.35 -13.39
C GLN A 56 -10.26 -13.29 -12.03
N LYS A 57 -8.92 -13.29 -12.00
CA LYS A 57 -8.13 -13.37 -10.76
C LYS A 57 -7.93 -11.98 -10.16
N LYS A 58 -8.58 -11.74 -9.02
CA LYS A 58 -8.39 -10.52 -8.23
C LYS A 58 -7.01 -10.51 -7.58
N GLN A 59 -6.26 -9.42 -7.75
CA GLN A 59 -5.01 -9.17 -7.03
C GLN A 59 -5.28 -8.20 -5.86
N LYS A 60 -4.38 -8.20 -4.87
CA LYS A 60 -4.42 -7.24 -3.77
C LYS A 60 -3.68 -5.97 -4.19
N PHE A 61 -4.34 -4.84 -4.02
CA PHE A 61 -3.80 -3.51 -4.25
C PHE A 61 -3.80 -2.72 -2.96
N LEU A 62 -2.84 -1.80 -2.87
CA LEU A 62 -2.62 -0.87 -1.80
C LEU A 62 -2.89 0.52 -2.33
N ARG A 63 -3.66 1.31 -1.58
CA ARG A 63 -3.95 2.71 -1.88
C ARG A 63 -3.70 3.58 -0.67
N ALA A 64 -3.05 4.71 -0.88
CA ALA A 64 -2.84 5.68 0.19
C ALA A 64 -4.18 6.36 0.50
N LYS A 65 -4.57 6.34 1.77
CA LYS A 65 -5.62 7.21 2.31
C LYS A 65 -4.96 8.48 2.80
N THR A 66 -5.41 9.61 2.26
CA THR A 66 -5.16 10.91 2.89
C THR A 66 -6.19 11.05 4.00
N LYS A 67 -5.71 11.31 5.21
CA LYS A 67 -6.54 11.64 6.36
C LYS A 67 -6.53 13.14 6.56
#